data_AF-A0A4R0P5W2-F1
#
_entry.id   AF-A0A4R0P5W2-F1
#
_cell.length_a   1.000
_cell.length_b   1.000
_cell.length_c   1.000
_cell.angle_alpha   90.00
_cell.angle_beta   90.00
_cell.angle_gamma   90.00
#
_symmetry.space_group_name_H-M   'P 1'
#
loop_
_entity.id
_entity.type
_entity.pdbx_description
1 polymer ?
#
loop_
_entity_poly.entity_id
_entity_poly.type
_entity_poly.pdbx_seq_one_letter_code
_entity_poly.pdbx_strand_id
1 'polypeptide(L)' 'MKVKHTIIIFALGFGMDFIGAILKIMHVYGGSFLLIAALVFKVIGGLLFFYKLITSPKLKAFMNS' A
#
# COMPACT_ATOMS: atom_id res chain seq x y z
N MET A 1 1.26 -6.72 -14.88
CA MET A 1 0.41 -6.41 -13.70
C MET A 1 -0.85 -5.68 -14.13
N LYS A 2 -2.06 -6.04 -13.69
CA LYS A 2 -3.26 -5.18 -13.84
C LYS A 2 -3.29 -4.14 -12.70
N VAL A 3 -4.02 -3.02 -12.83
CA VAL A 3 -4.17 -2.03 -11.72
C VAL A 3 -4.68 -2.73 -10.45
N LYS A 4 -5.53 -3.75 -10.63
CA LYS A 4 -6.03 -4.64 -9.57
C LYS A 4 -4.94 -5.20 -8.65
N HIS A 5 -3.78 -5.60 -9.19
CA HIS A 5 -2.72 -6.20 -8.38
C HIS A 5 -2.08 -5.16 -7.45
N THR A 6 -1.94 -3.95 -7.95
CA THR A 6 -1.38 -2.83 -7.20
C THR A 6 -2.31 -2.41 -6.06
N ILE A 7 -3.62 -2.39 -6.32
CA ILE A 7 -4.64 -2.15 -5.29
C ILE A 7 -4.62 -3.23 -4.22
N ILE A 8 -4.48 -4.51 -4.61
CA ILE A 8 -4.41 -5.64 -3.66
C ILE A 8 -3.17 -5.51 -2.75
N ILE A 9 -2.00 -5.19 -3.31
CA ILE A 9 -0.76 -5.00 -2.54
C ILE A 9 -0.92 -3.84 -1.55
N PHE A 10 -1.51 -2.73 -1.98
CA PHE A 10 -1.75 -1.58 -1.11
C PHE A 10 -2.74 -1.90 0.02
N ALA A 11 -3.83 -2.61 -0.31
CA ALA A 11 -4.83 -3.04 0.66
C ALA A 11 -4.24 -4.04 1.68
N LEU A 12 -3.38 -4.96 1.24
CA LEU A 12 -2.65 -5.86 2.13
C LEU A 12 -1.75 -5.11 3.11
N GLY A 13 -1.02 -4.08 2.63
CA GLY A 13 -0.23 -3.21 3.49
C GLY A 13 -1.08 -2.50 4.55
N PHE A 14 -2.30 -2.07 4.20
CA PHE A 14 -3.25 -1.51 5.17
C PHE A 14 -3.76 -2.52 6.19
N GLY A 15 -4.07 -3.75 5.76
CA GLY A 15 -4.48 -4.83 6.66
C GLY A 15 -3.38 -5.21 7.65
N MET A 16 -2.14 -5.35 7.17
CA MET A 16 -0.99 -5.62 8.04
C MET A 16 -0.76 -4.49 9.04
N ASP A 17 -0.94 -3.24 8.64
CA ASP A 17 -0.78 -2.10 9.55
C ASP A 17 -1.83 -2.09 10.66
N PHE A 18 -3.09 -2.42 10.33
CA PHE A 18 -4.16 -2.54 11.32
C PHE A 18 -3.85 -3.63 12.35
N ILE A 19 -3.42 -4.81 11.89
CA ILE A 19 -3.01 -5.91 12.77
C ILE A 19 -1.78 -5.52 13.61
N GLY A 20 -0.78 -4.91 12.99
CA GLY A 20 0.45 -4.47 13.65
C GLY A 20 0.20 -3.42 14.72
N ALA A 21 -0.75 -2.51 14.48
CA ALA A 21 -1.15 -1.48 15.44
C ALA A 21 -1.80 -2.11 16.67
N ILE A 22 -2.72 -3.06 16.48
CA ILE A 22 -3.35 -3.81 17.58
C ILE A 22 -2.29 -4.55 18.39
N LEU A 23 -1.38 -5.27 17.74
CA LEU A 23 -0.30 -6.00 18.41
C LEU A 23 0.63 -5.07 19.21
N LYS A 24 0.92 -3.87 18.67
CA LYS A 24 1.72 -2.86 19.38
C LYS A 24 0.99 -2.30 20.60
N ILE A 25 -0.30 -2.03 20.50
CA ILE A 25 -1.13 -1.57 21.65
C ILE A 25 -1.17 -2.65 22.73
N MET A 26 -1.36 -3.91 22.33
CA MET A 26 -1.35 -5.08 23.23
C MET A 26 0.04 -5.42 23.81
N HIS A 27 1.09 -4.68 23.46
CA HIS A 27 2.47 -4.95 23.89
C HIS A 27 2.98 -6.35 23.50
N VAL A 28 2.42 -6.93 22.44
CA VAL A 28 2.89 -8.22 21.91
C VAL A 28 4.26 -8.02 21.27
N TYR A 29 5.22 -8.85 21.68
CA TYR A 29 6.56 -8.85 21.10
C TYR A 29 6.47 -9.06 19.58
N GLY A 30 7.09 -8.14 18.82
CA GLY A 30 7.07 -8.18 17.35
C GLY A 30 6.08 -7.22 16.68
N GLY A 31 5.18 -6.55 17.41
CA GLY A 31 4.23 -5.58 16.82
C GLY A 31 4.91 -4.46 16.02
N SER A 32 6.05 -3.96 16.51
CA SER A 32 6.86 -2.96 15.81
C SER A 32 7.44 -3.47 14.48
N PHE A 33 7.87 -4.74 14.42
CA PHE A 33 8.39 -5.33 13.19
C PHE A 33 7.29 -5.49 12.14
N LEU A 34 6.09 -5.88 12.57
CA LEU A 34 4.95 -6.03 11.67
C LEU A 34 4.48 -4.69 11.09
N LEU A 35 4.53 -3.61 11.89
CA LEU A 35 4.28 -2.25 11.42
C LEU A 35 5.33 -1.77 10.40
N ILE A 36 6.61 -2.07 10.62
CA ILE A 36 7.67 -1.74 9.66
C ILE A 36 7.44 -2.48 8.33
N ALA A 37 7.11 -3.77 8.39
CA ALA A 37 6.77 -4.54 7.19
C ALA A 37 5.54 -3.96 6.47
N ALA A 38 4.49 -3.60 7.22
CA ALA A 38 3.28 -2.98 6.67
C ALA A 38 3.58 -1.65 5.98
N LEU A 39 4.45 -0.82 6.57
CA LEU A 39 4.91 0.44 5.98
C LEU A 39 5.60 0.19 4.63
N VAL A 40 6.52 -0.76 4.56
CA VAL A 40 7.23 -1.12 3.31
C VAL A 40 6.22 -1.52 2.23
N PHE A 41 5.25 -2.37 2.57
CA PHE A 41 4.20 -2.79 1.63
C PHE A 41 3.31 -1.63 1.18
N LYS A 42 2.92 -0.71 2.06
CA LYS A 42 2.16 0.48 1.69
C LYS A 42 2.94 1.41 0.77
N VAL A 43 4.22 1.65 1.08
CA VAL A 43 5.07 2.54 0.29
C VAL A 43 5.28 1.97 -1.11
N ILE A 44 5.63 0.68 -1.22
CA ILE A 44 5.79 0.01 -2.52
C ILE A 44 4.46 -0.04 -3.28
N GLY A 45 3.37 -0.43 -2.61
CA GLY A 45 2.04 -0.47 -3.20
C GLY A 45 1.57 0.89 -3.69
N GLY A 46 1.81 1.94 -2.91
CA GLY A 46 1.49 3.32 -3.25
C GLY A 46 2.31 3.84 -4.42
N LEU A 47 3.63 3.64 -4.41
CA LEU A 47 4.52 4.00 -5.54
C LEU A 47 4.09 3.32 -6.84
N LEU A 48 3.83 2.01 -6.79
CA LEU A 48 3.34 1.28 -7.96
C LEU A 48 1.97 1.78 -8.41
N PHE A 49 1.11 2.19 -7.47
CA PHE A 49 -0.23 2.71 -7.79
C PHE A 49 -0.12 4.04 -8.51
N PHE A 50 0.65 4.97 -7.96
CA PHE A 50 0.92 6.28 -8.56
C PHE A 50 1.59 6.15 -9.92
N TYR A 51 2.65 5.34 -10.03
CA TYR A 51 3.32 5.10 -11.32
C TYR A 51 2.34 4.66 -12.40
N LYS A 52 1.42 3.77 -12.04
CA LYS A 52 0.44 3.21 -12.97
C LYS A 52 -0.71 4.16 -13.27
N LEU A 53 -1.09 4.98 -12.31
CA LEU A 53 -2.09 6.02 -12.46
C LEU A 53 -1.60 7.05 -13.50
N ILE A 54 -0.36 7.52 -13.37
CA ILE A 54 0.27 8.50 -14.26
C ILE A 54 0.60 7.91 -15.64
N THR A 55 0.93 6.62 -15.70
CA THR A 55 1.21 5.93 -16.98
C THR A 55 -0.07 5.54 -17.73
N SER A 56 -1.24 5.61 -17.10
CA SER A 56 -2.52 5.26 -17.72
C SER A 56 -2.89 6.27 -18.83
N PRO A 57 -3.14 5.82 -20.08
CA PRO A 57 -3.46 6.72 -21.19
C PRO A 57 -4.77 7.48 -20.97
N LYS A 58 -5.74 6.89 -20.24
CA LYS A 58 -6.97 7.57 -19.84
C LYS A 58 -6.72 8.75 -18.90
N LEU A 59 -5.73 8.63 -18.02
CA LEU A 59 -5.42 9.67 -17.04
C LEU A 59 -4.58 10.78 -17.65
N LYS A 60 -3.67 10.42 -18.57
CA LYS A 60 -2.98 11.40 -19.43
C LYS A 60 -3.97 12.21 -20.27
N ALA A 61 -4.98 11.56 -20.85
CA ALA A 61 -6.03 12.26 -21.60
C ALA A 61 -6.86 13.20 -20.70
N PHE A 62 -7.13 12.81 -19.44
CA PHE A 62 -7.81 13.66 -18.47
C PHE A 62 -6.97 14.87 -18.03
N MET A 63 -5.66 14.68 -17.81
CA MET A 63 -4.76 15.77 -17.38
C MET A 63 -4.39 16.75 -18.49
N ASN A 64 -4.47 16.31 -19.75
CA ASN A 64 -4.12 17.11 -20.92
C ASN A 64 -5.36 17.68 -21.63
N SER A 65 -6.50 17.70 -20.91
CA SER A 65 -7.76 18.33 -21.29
C SER A 65 -8.01 19.54 -20.41
#